data_AF-A0A2V9L0Z0-F1
#
_entry.id   AF-A0A2V9L0Z0-F1
#
_cell.length_a   1.000
_cell.length_b   1.000
_cell.length_c   1.000
_cell.angle_alpha   90.00
_cell.angle_beta   90.00
_cell.angle_gamma   90.00
#
_symmetry.space_group_name_H-M   'P 1'
#
loop_
_entity.id
_entity.type
_entity.pdbx_description
1 polymer ?
#
loop_
_entity_poly.entity_id
_entity_poly.type
_entity_poly.pdbx_seq_one_letter_code
_entity_poly.pdbx_strand_id
1 'polypeptide(L)'
;MYTAVQVFRPHLLLVDHVPTGVRGELLPTLRMLREREDQPAVALGMRDIVDDPQTVRKLWRREKTYKAIGDYYDEVLVYGCREMFDAAAEYGLKAELGKRIKYCGYVCSEEPHLSKEEMREHLQVRKEKLIVVTAGGGYDAFPMMQACMEALRILGKNLPFEIIFITGPLMRCGDREWLRKHADRAEVRVLSHVHGKVSYINAADLVITMAGYNSLAEIVSLKKKALVIPRRGPRAEQIMRARIFAERGLVDALYPSELIPKAVAAKPQAVLSSSRARERFPWNPSKSLPSPRL
;
A
#
# COMPACT_ATOMS: atom_id res chain seq x y z
N MET A 1 5.08 -18.76 18.27
CA MET A 1 4.31 -17.66 18.88
C MET A 1 3.82 -18.00 20.29
N TYR A 2 3.23 -19.18 20.51
CA TYR A 2 2.81 -19.67 21.83
C TYR A 2 3.83 -19.40 22.96
N THR A 3 5.08 -19.83 22.77
CA THR A 3 6.18 -19.62 23.73
C THR A 3 6.47 -18.14 24.00
N ALA A 4 6.40 -17.29 22.96
CA ALA A 4 6.67 -15.86 23.12
C ALA A 4 5.61 -15.21 24.02
N VAL A 5 4.33 -15.51 23.83
CA VAL A 5 3.25 -14.94 24.65
C VAL A 5 3.32 -15.39 26.11
N GLN A 6 3.78 -16.62 26.37
CA GLN A 6 4.00 -17.11 27.73
C GLN A 6 5.16 -16.38 28.42
N VAL A 7 6.27 -16.18 27.72
CA VAL A 7 7.47 -15.51 28.27
C VAL A 7 7.25 -14.02 28.48
N PHE A 8 6.70 -13.33 27.48
CA PHE A 8 6.54 -11.87 27.53
C PHE A 8 5.37 -11.42 28.42
N ARG A 9 4.38 -12.28 28.68
CA ARG A 9 3.13 -11.94 29.40
C ARG A 9 2.59 -10.56 29.00
N PRO A 10 2.27 -10.36 27.72
CA PRO A 10 1.88 -9.04 27.24
C PRO A 10 0.59 -8.56 27.92
N HIS A 11 0.42 -7.25 28.04
CA HIS A 11 -0.86 -6.63 28.41
C HIS A 11 -1.76 -6.41 27.17
N LEU A 12 -1.17 -6.38 25.97
CA LEU A 12 -1.84 -6.21 24.68
C LEU A 12 -1.22 -7.14 23.64
N LEU A 13 -2.06 -7.89 22.92
CA LEU A 13 -1.69 -8.62 21.71
C LEU A 13 -2.34 -7.93 20.50
N LEU A 14 -1.53 -7.34 19.62
CA LEU A 14 -1.98 -6.85 18.32
C LEU A 14 -1.69 -7.90 17.25
N VAL A 15 -2.74 -8.47 16.66
CA VAL A 15 -2.61 -9.37 15.51
C VAL A 15 -2.80 -8.57 14.23
N ASP A 16 -1.82 -8.60 13.34
CA ASP A 16 -1.92 -7.90 12.05
C ASP A 16 -2.42 -8.81 10.93
N HIS A 17 -3.32 -8.27 10.10
CA HIS A 17 -3.80 -8.78 8.83
C HIS A 17 -4.71 -10.03 8.87
N VAL A 18 -4.29 -11.15 9.46
CA VAL A 18 -5.03 -12.43 9.39
C VAL A 18 -5.51 -12.85 10.78
N PRO A 19 -6.83 -12.84 11.06
CA PRO A 19 -7.37 -13.06 12.41
C PRO A 19 -7.03 -14.40 13.05
N THR A 20 -6.76 -15.42 12.24
CA THR A 20 -6.38 -16.76 12.74
C THR A 20 -4.93 -17.09 12.40
N GLY A 21 -4.20 -16.16 11.78
CA GLY A 21 -2.89 -16.37 11.14
C GLY A 21 -2.95 -17.27 9.93
N VAL A 22 -1.79 -17.50 9.33
CA VAL A 22 -1.70 -18.32 8.13
C VAL A 22 -2.10 -19.75 8.51
N ARG A 23 -3.15 -20.27 7.88
CA ARG A 23 -3.68 -21.63 8.15
C ARG A 23 -4.07 -21.89 9.62
N GLY A 24 -4.51 -20.86 10.35
CA GLY A 24 -5.02 -21.03 11.71
C GLY A 24 -3.95 -21.12 12.80
N GLU A 25 -2.69 -20.84 12.48
CA GLU A 25 -1.56 -20.95 13.40
C GLU A 25 -1.68 -20.14 14.71
N LEU A 26 -2.52 -19.09 14.74
CA LEU A 26 -2.73 -18.29 15.96
C LEU A 26 -3.76 -18.90 16.91
N LEU A 27 -4.66 -19.77 16.42
CA LEU A 27 -5.80 -20.27 17.20
C LEU A 27 -5.40 -20.91 18.55
N PRO A 28 -4.32 -21.74 18.64
CA PRO A 28 -3.90 -22.29 19.92
C PRO A 28 -3.47 -21.21 20.92
N THR A 29 -2.82 -20.15 20.44
CA THR A 29 -2.36 -19.06 21.31
C THR A 29 -3.53 -18.18 21.76
N LEU A 30 -4.46 -17.88 20.86
CA LEU A 30 -5.67 -17.11 21.18
C LEU A 30 -6.56 -17.83 22.19
N ARG A 31 -6.73 -19.15 22.05
CA ARG A 31 -7.49 -19.96 23.01
C ARG A 31 -6.84 -19.96 24.39
N MET A 32 -5.54 -20.25 24.45
CA MET A 32 -4.78 -20.23 25.71
C MET A 32 -4.89 -18.86 26.40
N LEU A 33 -4.81 -17.75 25.65
CA LEU A 33 -4.95 -16.42 26.23
C LEU A 33 -6.32 -16.17 26.87
N ARG A 34 -7.40 -16.72 26.31
CA ARG A 34 -8.75 -16.62 26.87
C ARG A 34 -8.98 -17.51 28.09
N GLU A 35 -8.10 -18.48 28.33
CA GLU A 35 -8.14 -19.37 29.50
C GLU A 35 -7.28 -18.86 30.67
N ARG A 36 -6.48 -17.81 30.46
CA ARG A 36 -5.67 -17.21 31.53
C ARG A 36 -6.51 -16.36 32.48
N GLU A 37 -6.06 -16.24 33.73
CA GLU A 37 -6.63 -15.28 34.69
C GLU A 37 -6.20 -13.84 34.36
N ASP A 38 -4.99 -13.65 33.86
CA ASP A 38 -4.42 -12.36 33.47
C ASP A 38 -4.53 -12.10 31.95
N GLN A 39 -5.75 -12.11 31.43
CA GLN A 39 -5.98 -12.00 29.98
C GLN A 39 -5.50 -10.65 29.43
N PRO A 40 -4.65 -10.64 28.38
CA PRO A 40 -4.34 -9.41 27.67
C PRO A 40 -5.55 -8.90 26.90
N ALA A 41 -5.57 -7.61 26.62
CA ALA A 41 -6.38 -7.10 25.52
C ALA A 41 -5.87 -7.68 24.20
N VAL A 42 -6.78 -8.08 23.30
CA VAL A 42 -6.45 -8.63 21.98
C VAL A 42 -7.11 -7.79 20.91
N ALA A 43 -6.31 -7.15 20.07
CA ALA A 43 -6.76 -6.31 18.97
C ALA A 43 -6.38 -6.92 17.61
N LEU A 44 -7.29 -6.86 16.65
CA LEU A 44 -7.03 -7.21 15.26
C LEU A 44 -6.75 -5.93 14.46
N GLY A 45 -5.53 -5.78 13.97
CA GLY A 45 -5.19 -4.82 12.93
C GLY A 45 -5.51 -5.36 11.56
N MET A 46 -6.21 -4.60 10.72
CA MET A 46 -6.43 -4.97 9.32
C MET A 46 -6.49 -3.76 8.40
N ARG A 47 -6.06 -3.94 7.16
CA ARG A 47 -6.25 -2.91 6.11
C ARG A 47 -7.73 -2.82 5.73
N ASP A 48 -8.15 -1.62 5.34
CA ASP A 48 -9.51 -1.35 4.86
C ASP A 48 -9.93 -2.27 3.71
N ILE A 49 -9.12 -2.38 2.67
CA ILE A 49 -9.37 -3.18 1.47
C ILE A 49 -8.45 -4.41 1.53
N VAL A 50 -9.03 -5.54 1.93
CA VAL A 50 -8.39 -6.86 1.95
C VAL A 50 -8.43 -7.51 0.58
N ASP A 51 -9.64 -7.58 0.00
CA ASP A 51 -9.95 -8.12 -1.33
C ASP A 51 -11.41 -7.77 -1.68
N ASP A 52 -11.92 -8.34 -2.77
CA ASP A 52 -13.34 -8.30 -3.16
C ASP A 52 -14.29 -8.68 -1.98
N PRO A 53 -15.31 -7.85 -1.66
CA PRO A 53 -16.21 -8.08 -0.53
C PRO A 53 -16.88 -9.44 -0.52
N GLN A 54 -17.37 -9.93 -1.67
CA GLN A 54 -18.06 -11.21 -1.74
C GLN A 54 -17.09 -12.37 -1.48
N THR A 55 -15.90 -12.29 -2.07
CA THR A 55 -14.81 -13.26 -1.89
C THR A 55 -14.39 -13.33 -0.42
N VAL A 56 -14.15 -12.17 0.22
CA VAL A 56 -13.79 -12.10 1.65
C VAL A 56 -14.91 -12.68 2.52
N ARG A 57 -16.16 -12.28 2.32
CA ARG A 57 -17.30 -12.80 3.09
C ARG A 57 -17.45 -14.32 2.96
N LYS A 58 -17.30 -14.87 1.75
CA LYS A 58 -17.36 -16.32 1.50
C LYS A 58 -16.22 -17.04 2.20
N LEU A 59 -15.00 -16.52 2.08
CA LEU A 59 -13.82 -17.05 2.74
C LEU A 59 -13.98 -17.08 4.25
N TRP A 60 -14.37 -15.95 4.85
CA TRP A 60 -14.52 -15.81 6.29
C TRP A 60 -15.64 -16.65 6.88
N ARG A 61 -16.75 -16.87 6.14
CA ARG A 61 -17.77 -17.85 6.54
C ARG A 61 -17.21 -19.27 6.52
N ARG A 62 -16.55 -19.66 5.44
CA ARG A 62 -15.96 -21.01 5.27
C ARG A 62 -14.94 -21.32 6.36
N GLU A 63 -14.10 -20.35 6.69
CA GLU A 63 -12.99 -20.51 7.65
C GLU A 63 -13.39 -20.16 9.09
N LYS A 64 -14.68 -19.89 9.34
CA LYS A 64 -15.21 -19.49 10.66
C LYS A 64 -14.47 -18.28 11.24
N THR A 65 -13.96 -17.41 10.38
CA THR A 65 -13.20 -16.21 10.77
C THR A 65 -14.06 -15.25 11.59
N TYR A 66 -15.34 -15.10 11.26
CA TYR A 66 -16.29 -14.31 12.04
C TYR A 66 -16.38 -14.77 13.50
N LYS A 67 -16.53 -16.09 13.71
CA LYS A 67 -16.56 -16.68 15.05
C LYS A 67 -15.24 -16.45 15.79
N ALA A 68 -14.10 -16.70 15.12
CA ALA A 68 -12.79 -16.47 15.73
C ALA A 68 -12.58 -14.99 16.12
N ILE A 69 -13.04 -14.07 15.27
CA ILE A 69 -13.04 -12.64 15.58
C ILE A 69 -13.90 -12.35 16.83
N GLY A 70 -15.13 -12.86 16.87
CA GLY A 70 -16.05 -12.64 17.99
C GLY A 70 -15.56 -13.23 19.32
N ASP A 71 -14.97 -14.42 19.29
CA ASP A 71 -14.49 -15.17 20.45
C ASP A 71 -13.18 -14.63 21.02
N TYR A 72 -12.25 -14.20 20.14
CA TYR A 72 -10.87 -13.96 20.54
C TYR A 72 -10.43 -12.50 20.54
N TYR A 73 -11.20 -11.58 19.94
CA TYR A 73 -10.80 -10.18 19.78
C TYR A 73 -11.71 -9.19 20.53
N ASP A 74 -11.08 -8.30 21.28
CA ASP A 74 -11.75 -7.23 22.01
C ASP A 74 -11.99 -6.03 21.10
N GLU A 75 -11.06 -5.74 20.18
CA GLU A 75 -11.17 -4.65 19.21
C GLU A 75 -10.70 -5.05 17.80
N VAL A 76 -11.27 -4.40 16.78
CA VAL A 76 -10.79 -4.43 15.40
C VAL A 76 -10.41 -3.03 14.95
N LEU A 77 -9.13 -2.86 14.64
CA LEU A 77 -8.51 -1.64 14.18
C LEU A 77 -8.38 -1.70 12.65
N VAL A 78 -9.25 -0.96 11.95
CA VAL A 78 -9.23 -0.84 10.50
C VAL A 78 -8.29 0.31 10.11
N TYR A 79 -7.19 -0.02 9.45
CA TYR A 79 -6.24 0.92 8.89
C TYR A 79 -6.77 1.50 7.59
N GLY A 80 -7.67 2.47 7.71
CA GLY A 80 -8.23 3.26 6.62
C GLY A 80 -9.34 4.15 7.15
N CYS A 81 -10.09 4.76 6.24
CA CYS A 81 -11.19 5.67 6.58
C CYS A 81 -12.52 5.09 6.08
N ARG A 82 -13.57 5.21 6.88
CA ARG A 82 -14.91 4.72 6.51
C ARG A 82 -15.43 5.40 5.25
N GLU A 83 -15.09 6.68 5.07
CA GLU A 83 -15.45 7.51 3.92
C GLU A 83 -14.77 7.05 2.63
N MET A 84 -13.62 6.38 2.74
CA MET A 84 -12.94 5.77 1.60
C MET A 84 -13.52 4.39 1.31
N PHE A 85 -13.67 3.57 2.35
CA PHE A 85 -14.19 2.21 2.24
C PHE A 85 -14.74 1.74 3.59
N ASP A 86 -16.06 1.52 3.71
CA ASP A 86 -16.69 0.98 4.93
C ASP A 86 -16.43 -0.54 5.03
N ALA A 87 -15.18 -0.93 5.31
CA ALA A 87 -14.76 -2.32 5.53
C ALA A 87 -15.67 -3.10 6.49
N ALA A 88 -16.23 -2.45 7.51
CA ALA A 88 -17.14 -3.08 8.46
C ALA A 88 -18.45 -3.52 7.80
N ALA A 89 -19.03 -2.65 6.96
CA ALA A 89 -20.20 -3.00 6.15
C ALA A 89 -19.82 -4.00 5.05
N GLU A 90 -18.78 -3.69 4.28
CA GLU A 90 -18.37 -4.46 3.10
C GLU A 90 -17.96 -5.89 3.46
N TYR A 91 -17.33 -6.12 4.62
CA TYR A 91 -16.97 -7.46 5.06
C TYR A 91 -17.92 -8.08 6.08
N GLY A 92 -19.06 -7.44 6.37
CA GLY A 92 -20.09 -8.01 7.25
C GLY A 92 -19.67 -8.13 8.72
N LEU A 93 -18.71 -7.32 9.17
CA LEU A 93 -18.18 -7.36 10.53
C LEU A 93 -19.14 -6.74 11.57
N LYS A 94 -20.07 -5.88 11.13
CA LYS A 94 -21.00 -5.17 12.04
C LYS A 94 -21.87 -6.12 12.88
N ALA A 95 -22.29 -7.25 12.31
CA ALA A 95 -23.14 -8.22 13.00
C ALA A 95 -22.43 -8.87 14.20
N GLU A 96 -21.13 -9.15 14.07
CA GLU A 96 -20.34 -9.85 15.09
C GLU A 96 -19.74 -8.89 16.12
N LEU A 97 -19.34 -7.70 15.69
CA LEU A 97 -18.47 -6.84 16.48
C LEU A 97 -19.12 -5.54 16.97
N GLY A 98 -20.18 -5.06 16.34
CA GLY A 98 -20.86 -3.82 16.71
C GLY A 98 -19.88 -2.64 16.89
N LYS A 99 -19.82 -2.10 18.12
CA LYS A 99 -18.97 -0.94 18.49
C LYS A 99 -17.48 -1.27 18.65
N ARG A 100 -17.05 -2.53 18.54
CA ARG A 100 -15.64 -2.97 18.66
C ARG A 100 -14.77 -2.60 17.46
N ILE A 101 -15.35 -2.05 16.38
CA ILE A 101 -14.63 -1.69 15.16
C ILE A 101 -14.26 -0.20 15.19
N LYS A 102 -12.96 0.10 15.12
CA LYS A 102 -12.40 1.46 15.06
C LYS A 102 -11.67 1.66 13.74
N TYR A 103 -11.96 2.79 13.08
CA TYR A 103 -11.21 3.23 11.90
C TYR A 103 -10.07 4.14 12.36
N CYS A 104 -8.84 3.77 12.05
CA CYS A 104 -7.63 4.44 12.53
C CYS A 104 -7.03 5.42 11.53
N GLY A 105 -7.64 5.57 10.36
CA GLY A 105 -7.00 6.24 9.22
C GLY A 105 -5.91 5.36 8.59
N TYR A 106 -5.25 5.89 7.57
CA TYR A 106 -4.14 5.20 6.92
C TYR A 106 -2.87 5.28 7.77
N VAL A 107 -2.23 4.13 7.98
CA VAL A 107 -0.96 4.03 8.71
C VAL A 107 0.19 4.34 7.74
N CYS A 108 0.92 5.41 8.02
CA CYS A 108 2.09 5.84 7.28
C CYS A 108 3.33 5.78 8.17
N SER A 109 4.51 5.62 7.58
CA SER A 109 5.76 5.76 8.33
C SER A 109 5.96 7.21 8.80
N GLU A 110 6.31 7.38 10.07
CA GLU A 110 6.78 8.66 10.64
C GLU A 110 8.30 8.78 10.58
N GLU A 111 8.98 7.84 9.91
CA GLU A 111 10.44 7.90 9.77
C GLU A 111 10.85 9.24 9.13
N PRO A 112 11.91 9.89 9.69
CA PRO A 112 12.50 11.06 9.08
C PRO A 112 12.85 10.75 7.62
N HIS A 113 12.42 11.62 6.73
CA HIS A 113 12.74 11.56 5.31
C HIS A 113 13.26 12.92 4.86
N LEU A 114 14.11 12.89 3.84
CA LEU A 114 14.70 14.09 3.29
C LEU A 114 13.63 14.95 2.62
N SER A 115 13.83 16.27 2.66
CA SER A 115 13.07 17.20 1.85
C SER A 115 13.25 16.89 0.36
N LYS A 116 12.39 17.49 -0.48
CA LYS A 116 12.46 17.30 -1.93
C LYS A 116 13.81 17.76 -2.47
N GLU A 117 14.30 18.89 -1.98
CA GLU A 117 15.53 19.55 -2.43
C GLU A 117 16.75 18.74 -2.02
N GLU A 118 16.86 18.36 -0.74
CA GLU A 118 17.97 17.53 -0.22
C GLU A 118 18.06 16.19 -0.94
N MET A 119 16.92 15.52 -1.14
CA MET A 119 16.93 14.23 -1.84
C MET A 119 17.30 14.38 -3.32
N ARG A 120 16.88 15.46 -3.98
CA ARG A 120 17.24 15.71 -5.39
C ARG A 120 18.72 16.02 -5.56
N GLU A 121 19.31 16.76 -4.62
CA GLU A 121 20.75 16.99 -4.56
C GLU A 121 21.50 15.68 -4.35
N HIS A 122 21.09 14.87 -3.36
CA HIS A 122 21.67 13.54 -3.11
C HIS A 122 21.60 12.63 -4.34
N LEU A 123 20.48 12.69 -5.09
CA LEU A 123 20.29 11.95 -6.33
C LEU A 123 20.94 12.61 -7.55
N GLN A 124 21.57 13.78 -7.40
CA GLN A 124 22.18 14.55 -8.49
C GLN A 124 21.23 14.74 -9.67
N VAL A 125 19.95 15.04 -9.40
CA VAL A 125 18.93 15.24 -10.44
C VAL A 125 19.27 16.51 -11.22
N ARG A 126 19.48 16.36 -12.52
CA ARG A 126 19.88 17.42 -13.46
C ARG A 126 18.70 17.99 -14.25
N LYS A 127 17.63 17.20 -14.42
CA LYS A 127 16.41 17.64 -15.12
C LYS A 127 15.45 18.36 -14.18
N GLU A 128 14.60 19.23 -14.76
CA GLU A 128 13.62 19.99 -14.00
C GLU A 128 12.62 19.05 -13.28
N LYS A 129 12.18 17.98 -13.95
CA LYS A 129 11.22 17.02 -13.42
C LYS A 129 11.87 15.67 -13.10
N LEU A 130 11.42 15.04 -12.02
CA LEU A 130 11.80 13.67 -11.65
C LEU A 130 10.56 12.76 -11.60
N ILE A 131 10.64 11.63 -12.29
CA ILE A 131 9.67 10.54 -12.18
C ILE A 131 10.29 9.39 -11.39
N VAL A 132 9.59 8.91 -10.38
CA VAL A 132 9.99 7.70 -9.64
C VAL A 132 8.99 6.58 -9.93
N VAL A 133 9.48 5.52 -10.58
CA VAL A 133 8.72 4.29 -10.82
C VAL A 133 9.08 3.30 -9.71
N THR A 134 8.13 2.95 -8.84
CA THR A 134 8.39 2.07 -7.70
C THR A 134 7.42 0.89 -7.64
N ALA A 135 7.96 -0.28 -7.31
CA ALA A 135 7.22 -1.53 -7.22
C ALA A 135 6.89 -1.96 -5.78
N GLY A 136 7.30 -1.18 -4.77
CA GLY A 136 7.29 -1.64 -3.39
C GLY A 136 8.10 -2.92 -3.22
N GLY A 137 7.43 -4.05 -2.95
CA GLY A 137 8.09 -5.36 -2.78
C GLY A 137 8.68 -5.95 -4.07
N GLY A 138 8.11 -5.65 -5.25
CA GLY A 138 8.69 -6.07 -6.54
C GLY A 138 8.14 -7.34 -7.18
N TYR A 139 7.43 -8.19 -6.43
CA TYR A 139 7.09 -9.56 -6.86
C TYR A 139 6.26 -9.63 -8.16
N ASP A 140 5.22 -8.79 -8.29
CA ASP A 140 4.29 -8.77 -9.45
C ASP A 140 4.48 -7.54 -10.35
N ALA A 141 5.55 -6.77 -10.17
CA ALA A 141 5.64 -5.42 -10.73
C ALA A 141 6.24 -5.34 -12.13
N PHE A 142 6.82 -6.44 -12.62
CA PHE A 142 7.53 -6.45 -13.89
C PHE A 142 6.65 -5.98 -15.07
N PRO A 143 5.39 -6.42 -15.26
CA PRO A 143 4.57 -5.95 -16.37
C PRO A 143 4.38 -4.42 -16.40
N MET A 144 4.17 -3.80 -15.24
CA MET A 144 4.07 -2.33 -15.12
C MET A 144 5.38 -1.66 -15.50
N MET A 145 6.51 -2.15 -14.96
CA MET A 145 7.83 -1.56 -15.21
C MET A 145 8.29 -1.76 -16.65
N GLN A 146 8.01 -2.92 -17.24
CA GLN A 146 8.26 -3.21 -18.63
C GLN A 146 7.49 -2.22 -19.52
N ALA A 147 6.19 -2.04 -19.28
CA ALA A 147 5.38 -1.09 -20.05
C ALA A 147 5.89 0.36 -19.91
N CYS A 148 6.36 0.75 -18.72
CA CYS A 148 7.01 2.05 -18.52
C CYS A 148 8.31 2.17 -19.33
N MET A 149 9.15 1.15 -19.33
CA MET A 149 10.40 1.12 -20.10
C MET A 149 10.14 1.16 -21.61
N GLU A 150 9.14 0.43 -22.09
CA GLU A 150 8.73 0.43 -23.50
C GLU A 150 8.14 1.78 -23.93
N ALA A 151 7.41 2.45 -23.04
CA ALA A 151 6.90 3.80 -23.29
C ALA A 151 8.02 4.81 -23.57
N LEU A 152 9.19 4.67 -22.92
CA LEU A 152 10.35 5.55 -23.19
C LEU A 152 10.84 5.45 -24.61
N ARG A 153 10.71 4.27 -25.24
CA ARG A 153 11.10 4.08 -26.65
C ARG A 153 10.20 4.88 -27.59
N ILE A 154 8.94 5.08 -27.22
CA ILE A 154 7.98 5.90 -27.97
C ILE A 154 8.27 7.38 -27.78
N LEU A 155 8.59 7.78 -26.55
CA LEU A 155 8.87 9.18 -26.22
C LEU A 155 10.20 9.67 -26.79
N GLY A 156 11.13 8.76 -27.11
CA GLY A 156 12.38 9.07 -27.77
C GLY A 156 13.46 9.63 -26.84
N LYS A 157 14.52 10.16 -27.44
CA LYS A 157 15.66 10.79 -26.74
C LYS A 157 15.32 12.28 -26.49
N ASN A 158 15.78 12.84 -25.38
CA ASN A 158 15.52 14.22 -24.91
C ASN A 158 14.20 14.41 -24.12
N LEU A 159 13.97 13.57 -23.13
CA LEU A 159 12.88 13.75 -22.18
C LEU A 159 13.13 14.99 -21.29
N PRO A 160 12.09 15.77 -20.94
CA PRO A 160 12.19 16.90 -20.02
C PRO A 160 12.28 16.45 -18.55
N PHE A 161 12.33 15.14 -18.29
CA PHE A 161 12.38 14.55 -16.97
C PHE A 161 13.43 13.46 -16.87
N GLU A 162 13.93 13.25 -15.65
CA GLU A 162 14.68 12.05 -15.27
C GLU A 162 13.75 10.98 -14.72
N ILE A 163 14.17 9.72 -14.82
CA ILE A 163 13.41 8.58 -14.30
C ILE A 163 14.30 7.67 -13.46
N ILE A 164 13.78 7.27 -12.30
CA ILE A 164 14.39 6.26 -11.44
C ILE A 164 13.40 5.12 -11.26
N PHE A 165 13.82 3.90 -11.56
CA PHE A 165 13.10 2.67 -11.28
C PHE A 165 13.60 2.07 -9.97
N ILE A 166 12.70 1.76 -9.05
CA ILE A 166 12.97 1.06 -7.79
C ILE A 166 12.19 -0.25 -7.81
N THR A 167 12.88 -1.32 -8.20
CA THR A 167 12.28 -2.62 -8.55
C THR A 167 11.78 -3.42 -7.36
N GLY A 168 12.30 -3.16 -6.16
CA GLY A 168 11.97 -3.92 -4.96
C GLY A 168 12.77 -5.22 -4.84
N PRO A 169 12.98 -5.70 -3.61
CA PRO A 169 13.88 -6.83 -3.36
C PRO A 169 13.36 -8.15 -3.95
N LEU A 170 12.03 -8.31 -4.09
CA LEU A 170 11.39 -9.57 -4.49
C LEU A 170 11.18 -9.69 -6.01
N MET A 171 11.58 -8.69 -6.81
CA MET A 171 11.55 -8.83 -8.27
C MET A 171 12.53 -9.92 -8.71
N ARG A 172 12.08 -10.83 -9.60
CA ARG A 172 12.89 -11.92 -10.14
C ARG A 172 14.16 -11.40 -10.82
N CYS A 173 15.24 -12.18 -10.75
CA CYS A 173 16.54 -11.76 -11.28
C CYS A 173 16.48 -11.44 -12.78
N GLY A 174 15.88 -12.33 -13.59
CA GLY A 174 15.77 -12.12 -15.04
C GLY A 174 14.96 -10.88 -15.43
N ASP A 175 13.87 -10.60 -14.71
CA ASP A 175 13.05 -9.40 -14.91
C ASP A 175 13.85 -8.12 -14.61
N ARG A 176 14.63 -8.14 -13.53
CA ARG A 176 15.50 -7.03 -13.13
C ARG A 176 16.63 -6.80 -14.13
N GLU A 177 17.23 -7.87 -14.64
CA GLU A 177 18.27 -7.82 -15.66
C GLU A 177 17.73 -7.27 -16.98
N TRP A 178 16.51 -7.68 -17.37
CA TRP A 178 15.83 -7.11 -18.52
C TRP A 178 15.66 -5.59 -18.38
N LEU A 179 15.24 -5.11 -17.21
CA LEU A 179 15.09 -3.67 -16.94
C LEU A 179 16.43 -2.94 -17.04
N ARG A 180 17.49 -3.47 -16.41
CA ARG A 180 18.85 -2.87 -16.47
C ARG A 180 19.35 -2.74 -17.91
N LYS A 181 19.25 -3.82 -18.69
CA LYS A 181 19.67 -3.84 -20.10
C LYS A 181 18.95 -2.80 -20.96
N HIS A 182 17.68 -2.51 -20.67
CA HIS A 182 16.92 -1.51 -21.40
C HIS A 182 17.13 -0.09 -20.87
N ALA A 183 17.47 0.05 -19.59
CA ALA A 183 17.71 1.33 -18.94
C ALA A 183 18.98 2.02 -19.47
N ASP A 184 20.05 1.27 -19.75
CA ASP A 184 21.30 1.81 -20.31
C ASP A 184 21.08 2.55 -21.62
N ARG A 185 20.12 2.10 -22.42
CA ARG A 185 19.77 2.71 -23.71
C ARG A 185 18.90 3.95 -23.59
N ALA A 186 18.26 4.13 -22.43
CA ALA A 186 17.28 5.18 -22.15
C ALA A 186 17.79 6.23 -21.15
N GLU A 187 19.05 6.12 -20.70
CA GLU A 187 19.64 6.99 -19.65
C GLU A 187 18.82 6.99 -18.35
N VAL A 188 18.29 5.82 -17.98
CA VAL A 188 17.44 5.63 -16.80
C VAL A 188 18.20 4.89 -15.71
N ARG A 189 17.93 5.24 -14.44
CA ARG A 189 18.50 4.53 -13.29
C ARG A 189 17.59 3.40 -12.83
N VAL A 190 18.16 2.21 -12.60
CA VAL A 190 17.43 1.05 -12.06
C VAL A 190 18.08 0.59 -10.74
N LEU A 191 17.35 0.80 -9.65
CA LEU A 191 17.72 0.43 -8.29
C LEU A 191 16.93 -0.82 -7.86
N SER A 192 17.59 -1.75 -7.17
CA SER A 192 16.94 -2.96 -6.63
C SER A 192 16.23 -2.70 -5.31
N HIS A 193 16.90 -1.98 -4.42
CA HIS A 193 16.40 -1.63 -3.10
C HIS A 193 16.97 -0.27 -2.71
N VAL A 194 16.20 0.48 -1.93
CA VAL A 194 16.62 1.77 -1.38
C VAL A 194 16.20 1.83 0.08
N HIS A 195 17.07 2.39 0.91
CA HIS A 195 16.68 2.87 2.23
C HIS A 195 15.94 4.20 2.08
N GLY A 196 14.96 4.47 2.96
CA GLY A 196 14.23 5.74 2.93
C GLY A 196 13.42 5.97 1.64
N LYS A 197 12.66 4.97 1.17
CA LYS A 197 11.79 5.06 -0.03
C LYS A 197 10.88 6.29 -0.01
N VAL A 198 10.44 6.73 1.16
CA VAL A 198 9.64 7.95 1.35
C VAL A 198 10.37 9.19 0.82
N SER A 199 11.69 9.31 1.01
CA SER A 199 12.50 10.40 0.44
C SER A 199 12.48 10.41 -1.09
N TYR A 200 12.56 9.23 -1.73
CA TYR A 200 12.46 9.12 -3.19
C TYR A 200 11.08 9.54 -3.71
N ILE A 201 10.01 9.09 -3.03
CA ILE A 201 8.64 9.55 -3.31
C ILE A 201 8.55 11.06 -3.11
N ASN A 202 9.18 11.61 -2.07
CA ASN A 202 9.16 13.04 -1.78
C ASN A 202 9.90 13.88 -2.84
N ALA A 203 11.00 13.37 -3.39
CA ALA A 203 11.78 14.01 -4.45
C ALA A 203 11.03 14.11 -5.79
N ALA A 204 10.11 13.17 -6.03
CA ALA A 204 9.43 13.01 -7.31
C ALA A 204 8.39 14.10 -7.60
N ASP A 205 8.32 14.50 -8.86
CA ASP A 205 7.23 15.29 -9.42
C ASP A 205 6.06 14.41 -9.88
N LEU A 206 6.34 13.15 -10.21
CA LEU A 206 5.36 12.10 -10.47
C LEU A 206 5.87 10.75 -9.95
N VAL A 207 5.00 10.03 -9.26
CA VAL A 207 5.26 8.64 -8.85
C VAL A 207 4.44 7.69 -9.71
N ILE A 208 5.08 6.70 -10.32
CA ILE A 208 4.39 5.59 -10.97
C ILE A 208 4.52 4.36 -10.08
N THR A 209 3.41 3.81 -9.62
CA THR A 209 3.42 2.69 -8.69
C THR A 209 2.25 1.75 -8.93
N MET A 210 2.39 0.53 -8.40
CA MET A 210 1.24 -0.32 -8.15
C MET A 210 0.37 0.22 -7.01
N ALA A 211 -0.89 -0.21 -6.96
CA ALA A 211 -1.88 0.26 -5.98
C ALA A 211 -1.77 -0.44 -4.60
N GLY A 212 -0.54 -0.68 -4.14
CA GLY A 212 -0.29 -1.25 -2.82
C GLY A 212 -0.69 -0.29 -1.70
N TYR A 213 -1.18 -0.83 -0.58
CA TYR A 213 -1.62 -0.04 0.57
C TYR A 213 -0.56 0.97 1.04
N ASN A 214 0.64 0.48 1.39
CA ASN A 214 1.71 1.33 1.95
C ASN A 214 2.11 2.44 0.97
N SER A 215 2.34 2.09 -0.30
CA SER A 215 2.77 3.07 -1.31
C SER A 215 1.73 4.17 -1.53
N LEU A 216 0.44 3.82 -1.60
CA LEU A 216 -0.61 4.84 -1.76
C LEU A 216 -0.80 5.69 -0.51
N ALA A 217 -0.67 5.10 0.68
CA ALA A 217 -0.71 5.85 1.94
C ALA A 217 0.40 6.91 1.99
N GLU A 218 1.64 6.54 1.65
CA GLU A 218 2.80 7.45 1.58
C GLU A 218 2.63 8.53 0.49
N ILE A 219 2.15 8.17 -0.70
CA ILE A 219 1.95 9.12 -1.80
C ILE A 219 0.91 10.17 -1.44
N VAL A 220 -0.22 9.74 -0.85
CA VAL A 220 -1.30 10.64 -0.48
C VAL A 220 -0.89 11.52 0.71
N SER A 221 -0.17 10.98 1.70
CA SER A 221 0.33 11.79 2.82
C SER A 221 1.31 12.87 2.37
N LEU A 222 2.18 12.56 1.40
CA LEU A 222 3.12 13.50 0.78
C LEU A 222 2.50 14.37 -0.33
N LYS A 223 1.20 14.20 -0.63
CA LYS A 223 0.47 14.92 -1.67
C LYS A 223 1.13 14.84 -3.05
N LYS A 224 1.75 13.70 -3.38
CA LYS A 224 2.44 13.53 -4.66
C LYS A 224 1.45 13.21 -5.76
N LYS A 225 1.73 13.74 -6.94
CA LYS A 225 1.08 13.28 -8.16
C LYS A 225 1.48 11.83 -8.38
N ALA A 226 0.50 10.98 -8.66
CA ALA A 226 0.76 9.57 -8.92
C ALA A 226 -0.07 9.05 -10.09
N LEU A 227 0.57 8.21 -10.89
CA LEU A 227 -0.07 7.32 -11.85
C LEU A 227 -0.01 5.90 -11.29
N VAL A 228 -1.17 5.36 -10.98
CA VAL A 228 -1.31 4.07 -10.33
C VAL A 228 -1.70 3.01 -11.34
N ILE A 229 -0.90 1.95 -11.42
CA ILE A 229 -1.10 0.82 -12.33
C ILE A 229 -1.25 -0.45 -11.47
N PRO A 230 -2.48 -0.81 -11.06
CA PRO A 230 -2.69 -1.97 -10.21
C PRO A 230 -2.32 -3.26 -10.95
N ARG A 231 -1.93 -4.32 -10.23
CA ARG A 231 -1.80 -5.66 -10.85
C ARG A 231 -3.16 -6.19 -11.32
N ARG A 232 -3.12 -7.11 -12.29
CA ARG A 232 -4.32 -7.74 -12.87
C ARG A 232 -5.05 -8.70 -11.93
N GLY A 233 -4.36 -9.38 -11.03
CA GLY A 233 -4.95 -10.39 -10.15
C GLY A 233 -3.89 -11.32 -9.55
N PRO A 234 -4.28 -12.33 -8.76
CA PRO A 234 -5.65 -12.86 -8.60
C PRO A 234 -6.54 -12.07 -7.62
N ARG A 235 -5.95 -11.25 -6.75
CA ARG A 235 -6.69 -10.45 -5.78
C ARG A 235 -7.13 -9.11 -6.40
N ALA A 236 -8.30 -8.64 -6.00
CA ALA A 236 -8.93 -7.41 -6.48
C ALA A 236 -8.53 -6.16 -5.67
N GLU A 237 -7.82 -6.33 -4.56
CA GLU A 237 -7.48 -5.29 -3.59
C GLU A 237 -6.80 -4.07 -4.23
N GLN A 238 -5.89 -4.30 -5.20
CA GLN A 238 -5.19 -3.21 -5.87
C GLN A 238 -6.09 -2.48 -6.86
N ILE A 239 -6.89 -3.20 -7.64
CA ILE A 239 -7.82 -2.60 -8.60
C ILE A 239 -8.86 -1.76 -7.87
N MET A 240 -9.45 -2.31 -6.80
CA MET A 240 -10.42 -1.61 -5.96
C MET A 240 -9.81 -0.35 -5.35
N ARG A 241 -8.62 -0.45 -4.76
CA ARG A 241 -7.95 0.71 -4.14
C ARG A 241 -7.61 1.79 -5.16
N ALA A 242 -7.07 1.42 -6.32
CA ALA A 242 -6.78 2.36 -7.41
C ALA A 242 -8.05 3.11 -7.84
N ARG A 243 -9.16 2.38 -8.00
CA ARG A 243 -10.45 2.94 -8.40
C ARG A 243 -10.99 3.94 -7.38
N ILE A 244 -11.10 3.52 -6.12
CA ILE A 244 -11.62 4.37 -5.03
C ILE A 244 -10.77 5.65 -4.90
N PHE A 245 -9.44 5.53 -4.96
CA PHE A 245 -8.54 6.68 -4.83
C PHE A 245 -8.63 7.61 -6.05
N ALA A 246 -8.80 7.07 -7.26
CA ALA A 246 -8.95 7.86 -8.48
C ALA A 246 -10.30 8.59 -8.54
N GLU A 247 -11.39 7.94 -8.14
CA GLU A 247 -12.73 8.54 -8.03
C GLU A 247 -12.75 9.70 -7.03
N ARG A 248 -11.91 9.63 -5.99
CA ARG A 248 -11.68 10.70 -5.01
C ARG A 248 -10.64 11.75 -5.46
N GLY A 249 -10.08 11.64 -6.66
CA GLY A 249 -9.11 12.59 -7.20
C GLY A 249 -7.71 12.54 -6.57
N LEU A 250 -7.44 11.56 -5.72
CA LEU A 250 -6.18 11.45 -4.97
C LEU A 250 -5.03 10.98 -5.87
N VAL A 251 -5.35 10.17 -6.87
CA VAL A 251 -4.39 9.63 -7.85
C VAL A 251 -5.00 9.60 -9.25
N ASP A 252 -4.16 9.43 -10.26
CA ASP A 252 -4.60 8.97 -11.57
C ASP A 252 -4.38 7.46 -11.67
N ALA A 253 -5.20 6.77 -12.46
CA ALA A 253 -5.09 5.33 -12.67
C ALA A 253 -4.97 4.99 -14.16
N LEU A 254 -4.26 3.89 -14.45
CA LEU A 254 -4.27 3.19 -15.72
C LEU A 254 -4.40 1.69 -15.42
N TYR A 255 -5.44 1.04 -15.91
CA TYR A 255 -5.74 -0.34 -15.52
C TYR A 255 -5.01 -1.36 -16.40
N PRO A 256 -4.80 -2.61 -15.94
CA PRO A 256 -4.11 -3.66 -16.69
C PRO A 256 -4.63 -3.90 -18.11
N SER A 257 -5.94 -3.73 -18.35
CA SER A 257 -6.55 -3.85 -19.68
C SER A 257 -6.11 -2.74 -20.65
N GLU A 258 -5.62 -1.63 -20.12
CA GLU A 258 -5.18 -0.44 -20.85
C GLU A 258 -3.66 -0.30 -20.84
N LEU A 259 -2.94 -1.28 -20.28
CA LEU A 259 -1.48 -1.25 -20.09
C LEU A 259 -0.75 -1.52 -21.42
N ILE A 260 -0.89 -0.57 -22.34
CA ILE A 260 -0.18 -0.54 -23.61
C ILE A 260 0.85 0.59 -23.61
N PRO A 261 2.03 0.42 -24.25
CA PRO A 261 3.11 1.42 -24.20
C PRO A 261 2.68 2.84 -24.62
N LYS A 262 1.77 2.98 -25.59
CA LYS A 262 1.24 4.28 -26.01
C LYS A 262 0.46 5.00 -24.90
N ALA A 263 -0.36 4.27 -24.16
CA ALA A 263 -1.11 4.84 -23.03
C ALA A 263 -0.16 5.23 -21.89
N VAL A 264 0.84 4.39 -21.61
CA VAL A 264 1.86 4.67 -20.60
C VAL A 264 2.80 5.82 -21.01
N ALA A 265 3.00 6.07 -22.31
CA ALA A 265 3.75 7.23 -22.78
C ALA A 265 2.96 8.55 -22.60
N ALA A 266 1.66 8.54 -22.90
CA ALA A 266 0.83 9.74 -22.86
C ALA A 266 0.40 10.16 -21.44
N LYS A 267 0.01 9.18 -20.61
CA LYS A 267 -0.62 9.45 -19.30
C LYS A 267 0.29 10.21 -18.32
N PRO A 268 1.59 9.88 -18.14
CA PRO A 268 2.49 10.62 -17.26
C PRO A 268 2.59 12.11 -17.61
N GLN A 269 2.63 12.45 -18.90
CA GLN A 269 2.69 13.86 -19.34
C GLN A 269 1.42 14.62 -18.95
N ALA A 270 0.25 14.02 -19.16
CA ALA A 270 -1.03 14.60 -18.76
C ALA A 270 -1.12 14.81 -17.23
N VAL A 271 -0.61 13.86 -16.44
CA VAL A 271 -0.59 13.99 -14.97
C VAL A 271 0.38 15.09 -14.53
N LEU A 272 1.56 15.17 -15.15
CA LEU A 272 2.56 16.20 -14.87
C LEU A 272 2.04 17.60 -15.21
N SER A 273 1.34 17.77 -16.33
CA SER A 273 0.78 19.06 -16.78
C SER A 273 -0.50 19.47 -16.06
N SER A 274 -1.20 18.54 -15.42
CA SER A 274 -2.43 18.84 -14.67
C SER A 274 -2.19 19.86 -13.55
N SER A 275 -2.99 20.93 -13.52
CA SER A 275 -3.03 21.91 -12.43
C SER A 275 -3.86 21.45 -11.24
N ARG A 276 -4.48 20.26 -11.30
CA ARG A 276 -5.32 19.74 -10.23
C ARG A 276 -4.49 19.57 -8.95
N ALA A 277 -4.79 20.38 -7.96
CA ALA A 277 -4.26 20.21 -6.62
C ALA A 277 -4.73 18.85 -6.08
N ARG A 278 -3.81 18.09 -5.48
CA ARG A 278 -4.19 16.88 -4.74
C ARG A 278 -4.86 17.30 -3.46
N GLU A 279 -6.15 17.00 -3.35
CA GLU A 279 -6.94 17.36 -2.18
C GLU A 279 -6.33 16.76 -0.92
N ARG A 280 -6.39 17.54 0.15
CA ARG A 280 -6.22 17.01 1.49
C ARG A 280 -7.52 16.28 1.81
N PHE A 281 -7.62 15.00 1.45
CA PHE A 281 -8.66 14.16 2.05
C PHE A 281 -8.52 14.32 3.57
N PRO A 282 -9.60 14.49 4.35
CA PRO A 282 -9.52 14.85 5.77
C PRO A 282 -8.84 13.73 6.56
N TRP A 283 -7.50 13.75 6.50
CA TRP A 283 -6.58 12.87 7.17
C TRP A 283 -6.36 13.53 8.51
N ASN A 284 -7.12 13.09 9.51
CA ASN A 284 -6.80 13.44 10.88
C ASN A 284 -6.45 12.17 11.66
N PRO A 285 -5.18 11.73 11.64
CA PRO A 285 -4.73 10.60 12.46
C PRO A 285 -4.91 10.88 13.96
N SER A 286 -5.02 12.14 14.37
CA SER A 286 -5.19 12.53 15.78
C SER A 286 -6.60 12.34 16.35
N LYS A 287 -7.60 11.96 15.55
CA LYS A 287 -9.01 11.88 15.99
C LYS A 287 -9.53 10.48 16.38
N SER A 288 -8.75 9.41 16.30
CA SER A 288 -9.29 8.04 16.39
C SER A 288 -8.75 7.12 17.48
N LEU A 289 -7.94 7.59 18.42
CA LEU A 289 -7.68 6.82 19.64
C LEU A 289 -8.21 7.62 20.84
N PRO A 290 -9.30 7.16 21.49
CA PRO A 290 -9.58 7.59 22.85
C PRO A 290 -8.31 7.33 23.66
N SER A 291 -7.86 8.33 24.43
CA SER A 291 -6.84 8.11 25.45
C SER A 291 -7.20 6.83 26.22
N PRO A 292 -6.27 5.86 26.39
CA PRO A 292 -6.53 4.78 27.32
C PRO A 292 -6.83 5.45 28.67
N ARG A 293 -8.06 5.27 29.16
CA ARG A 293 -8.33 5.50 30.57
C ARG A 293 -7.67 4.34 31.30
N LEU A 294 -6.44 4.57 31.73
CA LEU A 294 -5.80 3.85 32.84
C LEU A 294 -5.28 4.93 33.79
#